data_AF-A0A1C4K7J2-F1
#
_entry.id   AF-A0A1C4K7J2-F1
#
_cell.length_a   1.000
_cell.length_b   1.000
_cell.length_c   1.000
_cell.angle_alpha   90.00
_cell.angle_beta   90.00
_cell.angle_gamma   90.00
#
_symmetry.space_group_name_H-M   'P 1'
#
loop_
_entity.id
_entity.type
_entity.pdbx_description
1 polymer ?
#
loop_
_entity_poly.entity_id
_entity_poly.type
_entity_poly.pdbx_seq_one_letter_code
_entity_poly.pdbx_strand_id
1 'polypeptide(L)'
;MSAQNPSKPKTRIKRTGEDARLLLGYVHRYLPALRDGEQLQALRQIFVQNYHLDADDRPKWREPEDAGLPPSAVAIVSPYDTSARYARRGETRWKGFLAHVTETCDPDTPSVITDVTTTKAPVHDTKALPGILTSLEDRNLLSKEHFVDGGYLSAALKQQVAREHGVGLVGPIRARSTRQSRKGTVFHREAFTIDWDAQQVTCPQGKVSRRWSTPPSLAPYVNAEFAPDDCRQCPVKTACTRTDARKVSFLPRDLHAIQSESRAEQQTQEWLSRYALLAAIESTISEFVNGHGMRQCRYRSQDKAHVQQVLTAIAVNLERIDVHLPPTPARQPPEPNRAPRLPRLAAHPPALVLARRHPPRRLS
;
A
#
# COMPACT_ATOMS: atom_id res chain seq x y z
N MET A 1 37.40 8.44 -22.68
CA MET A 1 37.39 9.50 -21.63
C MET A 1 36.52 9.01 -20.47
N SER A 2 37.15 8.43 -19.46
CA SER A 2 36.46 7.91 -18.27
C SER A 2 35.85 9.05 -17.47
N ALA A 3 34.55 8.98 -17.23
CA ALA A 3 33.87 9.88 -16.30
C ALA A 3 34.48 9.69 -14.90
N GLN A 4 35.15 10.73 -14.42
CA GLN A 4 35.68 10.80 -13.07
C GLN A 4 34.53 10.67 -12.07
N ASN A 5 34.55 9.60 -11.29
CA ASN A 5 33.67 9.38 -10.16
C ASN A 5 33.99 10.45 -9.09
N PRO A 6 33.07 11.34 -8.72
CA PRO A 6 33.51 12.61 -8.16
C PRO A 6 33.63 12.59 -6.62
N SER A 7 34.75 13.13 -6.14
CA SER A 7 35.07 13.75 -4.85
C SER A 7 34.20 13.45 -3.60
N LYS A 8 34.84 12.82 -2.60
CA LYS A 8 34.54 12.76 -1.14
C LYS A 8 33.07 13.02 -0.73
N PRO A 9 32.25 11.97 -0.55
CA PRO A 9 30.83 12.07 -0.17
C PRO A 9 30.54 12.92 1.07
N LYS A 10 31.39 12.82 2.11
CA LYS A 10 31.23 13.58 3.37
C LYS A 10 31.29 15.10 3.17
N THR A 11 32.14 15.58 2.27
CA THR A 11 32.27 17.02 1.98
C THR A 11 31.00 17.58 1.34
N ARG A 12 30.37 16.81 0.44
CA ARG A 12 29.12 17.20 -0.22
C ARG A 12 27.95 17.26 0.75
N ILE A 13 27.86 16.27 1.65
CA ILE A 13 26.85 16.26 2.72
C ILE A 13 27.00 17.52 3.58
N LYS A 14 28.20 17.79 4.10
CA LYS A 14 28.43 18.97 4.94
C LYS A 14 28.05 20.27 4.22
N ARG A 15 28.56 20.46 2.99
CA ARG A 15 28.26 21.66 2.19
C ARG A 15 26.76 21.80 1.90
N THR A 16 26.06 20.70 1.61
CA THR A 16 24.61 20.71 1.35
C THR A 16 23.84 21.15 2.59
N GLY A 17 24.24 20.70 3.78
CA GLY A 17 23.66 21.16 5.04
C GLY A 17 23.88 22.66 5.27
N GLU A 18 25.11 23.14 5.06
CA GLU A 18 25.47 24.56 5.22
C GLU A 18 24.68 25.45 4.23
N ASP A 19 24.64 25.08 2.96
CA ASP A 19 23.92 25.81 1.91
C ASP A 19 22.41 25.84 2.20
N ALA A 20 21.82 24.71 2.62
CA ALA A 20 20.40 24.64 2.98
C ALA A 20 20.08 25.50 4.21
N ARG A 21 20.94 25.49 5.25
CA ARG A 21 20.77 26.30 6.46
C ARG A 21 20.85 27.80 6.16
N LEU A 22 21.78 28.20 5.29
CA LEU A 22 21.92 29.57 4.83
C LEU A 22 20.68 30.03 4.06
N LEU A 23 20.23 29.24 3.09
CA LEU A 23 19.06 29.55 2.28
C LEU A 23 17.78 29.66 3.15
N LEU A 24 17.54 28.70 4.04
CA LEU A 24 16.41 28.72 4.96
C LEU A 24 16.45 29.97 5.87
N GLY A 25 17.63 30.34 6.38
CA GLY A 25 17.82 31.54 7.19
C GLY A 25 17.57 32.84 6.41
N TYR A 26 18.07 32.91 5.17
CA TYR A 26 17.88 34.07 4.29
C TYR A 26 16.40 34.27 3.95
N VAL A 27 15.72 33.22 3.48
CA VAL A 27 14.29 33.29 3.13
C VAL A 27 13.46 33.64 4.37
N HIS A 28 13.76 33.03 5.51
CA HIS A 28 13.07 33.36 6.74
C HIS A 28 13.24 34.85 7.10
N ARG A 29 14.45 35.42 7.00
CA ARG A 29 14.69 36.82 7.39
C ARG A 29 14.16 37.84 6.39
N TYR A 30 14.37 37.61 5.10
CA TYR A 30 14.22 38.64 4.07
C TYR A 30 13.06 38.40 3.09
N LEU A 31 12.53 37.18 3.01
CA LEU A 31 11.49 36.82 2.04
C LEU A 31 10.29 36.15 2.74
N PRO A 32 9.58 36.87 3.64
CA PRO A 32 8.51 36.30 4.46
C PRO A 32 7.37 35.69 3.62
N ALA A 33 7.07 36.26 2.45
CA ALA A 33 6.04 35.75 1.55
C ALA A 33 6.33 34.34 1.00
N LEU A 34 7.60 33.90 1.00
CA LEU A 34 8.00 32.57 0.52
C LEU A 34 8.07 31.53 1.64
N ARG A 35 7.88 31.93 2.91
CA ARG A 35 8.05 31.03 4.07
C ARG A 35 7.14 29.81 3.99
N ASP A 36 5.92 29.99 3.53
CA ASP A 36 4.91 28.93 3.49
C ASP A 36 4.82 28.23 2.12
N GLY A 37 5.73 28.56 1.20
CA GLY A 37 5.80 27.93 -0.12
C GLY A 37 6.22 26.45 -0.03
N GLU A 38 5.60 25.61 -0.86
CA GLU A 38 5.79 24.15 -0.84
C GLU A 38 7.25 23.73 -0.97
N GLN A 39 8.02 24.37 -1.87
CA GLN A 39 9.43 24.05 -2.07
C GLN A 39 10.28 24.36 -0.84
N LEU A 40 10.00 25.47 -0.14
CA LEU A 40 10.72 25.84 1.06
C LEU A 40 10.36 24.92 2.24
N GLN A 41 9.09 24.55 2.38
CA GLN A 41 8.65 23.60 3.39
C GLN A 41 9.25 22.21 3.14
N ALA A 42 9.32 21.77 1.88
CA ALA A 42 10.00 20.54 1.51
C ALA A 42 11.49 20.60 1.86
N LEU A 43 12.19 21.68 1.52
CA LEU A 43 13.59 21.88 1.88
C LEU A 43 13.79 21.86 3.41
N ARG A 44 12.93 22.54 4.16
CA ARG A 44 12.96 22.57 5.63
C ARG A 44 12.79 21.17 6.22
N GLN A 45 11.81 20.40 5.73
CA GLN A 45 11.58 19.04 6.19
C GLN A 45 12.74 18.11 5.83
N ILE A 46 13.27 18.20 4.61
CA ILE A 46 14.47 17.47 4.17
C ILE A 46 15.67 17.84 5.05
N PHE A 47 15.84 19.12 5.39
CA PHE A 47 16.90 19.57 6.27
C PHE A 47 16.79 18.94 7.66
N VAL A 48 15.63 19.05 8.33
CA VAL A 48 15.43 18.48 9.68
C VAL A 48 15.54 16.96 9.69
N GLN A 49 15.11 16.29 8.61
CA GLN A 49 15.24 14.84 8.44
C GLN A 49 16.69 14.37 8.41
N ASN A 50 17.59 15.16 7.81
CA ASN A 50 18.97 14.73 7.54
C ASN A 50 20.00 15.42 8.43
N TYR A 51 19.66 16.53 9.06
CA TYR A 51 20.56 17.33 9.88
C TYR A 51 19.93 17.67 11.25
N HIS A 52 20.77 17.78 12.25
CA HIS A 52 20.49 18.51 13.49
C HIS A 52 21.45 19.68 13.61
N LEU A 53 21.12 20.66 14.45
CA LEU A 53 21.99 21.80 14.72
C LEU A 53 22.80 21.48 15.98
N ASP A 54 24.09 21.79 15.96
CA ASP A 54 24.90 21.77 17.18
C ASP A 54 24.74 23.06 17.99
N ALA A 55 25.49 23.18 19.09
CA ALA A 55 25.46 24.35 19.97
C ALA A 55 25.85 25.67 19.26
N ASP A 56 26.58 25.59 18.15
CA ASP A 56 27.01 26.74 17.35
C ASP A 56 26.08 26.99 16.14
N ASP A 57 24.89 26.39 16.12
CA ASP A 57 23.90 26.47 15.03
C ASP A 57 24.45 25.95 13.68
N ARG A 58 25.41 25.02 13.73
CA ARG A 58 25.99 24.39 12.53
C ARG A 58 25.29 23.08 12.21
N PRO A 59 24.98 22.81 10.92
CA PRO A 59 24.32 21.58 10.52
C PRO A 59 25.26 20.38 10.66
N LYS A 60 24.84 19.41 11.47
CA LYS A 60 25.46 18.08 11.60
C LYS A 60 24.55 17.04 10.99
N TRP A 61 25.13 16.21 10.12
CA TRP A 61 24.43 15.08 9.52
C TRP A 61 23.93 14.12 10.60
N ARG A 62 22.70 13.62 10.43
CA ARG A 62 22.10 12.60 11.30
C ARG A 62 22.57 11.22 10.85
N GLU A 63 23.36 10.57 11.70
CA GLU A 63 23.60 9.15 11.57
C GLU A 63 22.47 8.37 12.27
N PRO A 64 22.07 7.20 11.76
CA PRO A 64 21.01 6.38 12.34
C PRO A 64 21.23 6.06 13.83
N GLU A 65 22.47 5.83 14.23
CA GLU A 65 22.87 5.42 15.58
C GLU A 65 22.79 6.55 16.60
N ASP A 66 23.05 7.79 16.19
CA ASP A 66 23.17 8.93 17.11
C ASP A 66 21.85 9.68 17.29
N ALA A 67 21.17 9.95 16.18
CA ALA A 67 20.06 10.91 16.15
C ALA A 67 18.75 10.32 15.62
N GLY A 68 18.78 9.05 15.21
CA GLY A 68 17.66 8.35 14.58
C GLY A 68 17.33 8.88 13.18
N LEU A 69 16.71 8.02 12.37
CA LEU A 69 16.11 8.42 11.09
C LEU A 69 14.61 8.63 11.26
N PRO A 70 14.00 9.59 10.55
CA PRO A 70 12.56 9.77 10.62
C PRO A 70 11.83 8.53 10.10
N PRO A 71 10.64 8.23 10.64
CA PRO A 71 9.81 7.14 10.14
C PRO A 71 9.55 7.26 8.64
N SER A 72 9.56 6.14 7.91
CA SER A 72 9.35 6.16 6.45
C SER A 72 7.99 6.73 6.03
N ALA A 73 7.01 6.79 6.93
CA ALA A 73 5.71 7.41 6.70
C ALA A 73 5.78 8.95 6.54
N VAL A 74 6.79 9.59 7.12
CA VAL A 74 6.98 11.05 7.06
C VAL A 74 8.21 11.46 6.25
N ALA A 75 9.19 10.57 6.07
CA ALA A 75 10.42 10.89 5.37
C ALA A 75 10.18 11.24 3.89
N ILE A 76 10.75 12.37 3.45
CA ILE A 76 10.78 12.75 2.03
C ILE A 76 11.91 11.97 1.36
N VAL A 77 11.57 11.23 0.30
CA VAL A 77 12.50 10.33 -0.41
C VAL A 77 12.85 10.80 -1.82
N SER A 78 12.18 11.86 -2.27
CA SER A 78 12.38 12.55 -3.54
C SER A 78 11.99 14.03 -3.37
N PRO A 79 12.85 15.00 -3.73
CA PRO A 79 12.48 16.41 -3.74
C PRO A 79 11.49 16.75 -4.87
N TYR A 80 11.40 15.88 -5.88
CA TYR A 80 10.53 16.06 -7.04
C TYR A 80 9.12 15.51 -6.83
N ASP A 81 8.98 14.55 -5.92
CA ASP A 81 7.69 14.01 -5.50
C ASP A 81 7.73 13.83 -3.98
N THR A 82 7.31 14.89 -3.28
CA THR A 82 7.30 14.96 -1.82
C THR A 82 6.19 14.11 -1.21
N SER A 83 5.30 13.52 -2.01
CA SER A 83 4.23 12.62 -1.57
C SER A 83 4.64 11.14 -1.58
N ALA A 84 5.62 10.77 -2.42
CA ALA A 84 6.19 9.43 -2.46
C ALA A 84 6.83 9.06 -1.12
N ARG A 85 6.72 7.79 -0.73
CA ARG A 85 7.34 7.26 0.49
C ARG A 85 8.16 6.02 0.20
N TYR A 86 9.19 5.80 1.02
CA TYR A 86 9.94 4.54 0.98
C TYR A 86 9.14 3.47 1.71
N ALA A 87 9.13 2.27 1.14
CA ALA A 87 8.65 1.09 1.82
C ALA A 87 9.54 -0.12 1.54
N ARG A 88 9.47 -1.06 2.47
CA ARG A 88 10.09 -2.37 2.35
C ARG A 88 9.11 -3.42 2.85
N ARG A 89 8.85 -4.43 2.02
CA ARG A 89 8.05 -5.62 2.37
C ARG A 89 8.86 -6.85 1.99
N GLY A 90 9.28 -7.62 2.99
CA GLY A 90 10.25 -8.69 2.80
C GLY A 90 11.57 -8.18 2.21
N GLU A 91 11.92 -8.70 1.03
CA GLU A 91 13.10 -8.30 0.27
C GLU A 91 12.84 -7.14 -0.70
N THR A 92 11.57 -6.92 -1.07
CA THR A 92 11.16 -5.87 -1.99
C THR A 92 11.24 -4.50 -1.33
N ARG A 93 11.86 -3.56 -2.02
CA ARG A 93 12.04 -2.16 -1.60
C ARG A 93 11.63 -1.24 -2.74
N TRP A 94 10.88 -0.20 -2.44
CA TRP A 94 10.48 0.79 -3.45
C TRP A 94 10.27 2.17 -2.84
N LYS A 95 10.22 3.18 -3.71
CA LYS A 95 9.82 4.55 -3.39
C LYS A 95 8.60 4.87 -4.23
N GLY A 96 7.50 5.26 -3.60
CA GLY A 96 6.26 5.59 -4.31
C GLY A 96 5.03 5.33 -3.45
N PHE A 97 4.09 4.60 -4.02
CA PHE A 97 2.76 4.34 -3.47
C PHE A 97 2.50 2.83 -3.42
N LEU A 98 1.38 2.45 -2.83
CA LEU A 98 0.87 1.08 -2.83
C LEU A 98 -0.55 1.08 -3.40
N ALA A 99 -0.80 0.17 -4.33
CA ALA A 99 -2.13 -0.09 -4.88
C ALA A 99 -2.76 -1.25 -4.11
N HIS A 100 -4.02 -1.08 -3.72
CA HIS A 100 -4.90 -2.12 -3.20
C HIS A 100 -5.98 -2.34 -4.25
N VAL A 101 -6.29 -3.59 -4.58
CA VAL A 101 -7.26 -3.95 -5.62
C VAL A 101 -8.27 -4.91 -5.03
N THR A 102 -9.55 -4.67 -5.30
CA THR A 102 -10.65 -5.58 -4.98
C THR A 102 -11.31 -6.01 -6.28
N GLU A 103 -11.61 -7.31 -6.40
CA GLU A 103 -12.32 -7.87 -7.54
C GLU A 103 -13.41 -8.85 -7.09
N THR A 104 -14.37 -9.10 -7.99
CA THR A 104 -15.32 -10.21 -7.84
C THR A 104 -14.63 -11.55 -8.06
N CYS A 105 -15.14 -12.59 -7.41
CA CYS A 105 -14.62 -13.95 -7.52
C CYS A 105 -15.76 -14.99 -7.63
N ASP A 106 -16.91 -14.57 -8.14
CA ASP A 106 -18.05 -15.47 -8.37
C ASP A 106 -17.72 -16.49 -9.47
N PRO A 107 -18.06 -17.78 -9.30
CA PRO A 107 -17.86 -18.79 -10.32
C PRO A 107 -18.51 -18.41 -11.66
N ASP A 108 -17.92 -18.88 -12.76
CA ASP A 108 -18.47 -18.77 -14.12
C ASP A 108 -18.69 -17.32 -14.63
N THR A 109 -18.09 -16.34 -13.97
CA THR A 109 -18.08 -14.93 -14.40
C THR A 109 -16.66 -14.40 -14.48
N PRO A 110 -16.37 -13.41 -15.35
CA PRO A 110 -15.08 -12.74 -15.29
C PRO A 110 -14.88 -12.08 -13.93
N SER A 111 -13.70 -12.24 -13.33
CA SER A 111 -13.29 -11.47 -12.16
C SER A 111 -13.20 -9.98 -12.54
N VAL A 112 -14.15 -9.17 -12.07
CA VAL A 112 -14.20 -7.74 -12.35
C VAL A 112 -13.61 -6.97 -11.18
N ILE A 113 -12.63 -6.12 -11.43
CA ILE A 113 -12.07 -5.20 -10.45
C ILE A 113 -13.11 -4.13 -10.13
N THR A 114 -13.51 -4.07 -8.86
CA THR A 114 -14.55 -3.17 -8.34
C THR A 114 -13.98 -2.00 -7.55
N ASP A 115 -12.79 -2.14 -6.96
CA ASP A 115 -12.11 -1.04 -6.26
C ASP A 115 -10.61 -1.03 -6.56
N VAL A 116 -10.06 0.19 -6.65
CA VAL A 116 -8.63 0.45 -6.64
C VAL A 116 -8.38 1.56 -5.64
N THR A 117 -7.65 1.24 -4.58
CA THR A 117 -7.29 2.23 -3.55
C THR A 117 -5.79 2.46 -3.56
N THR A 118 -5.37 3.72 -3.61
CA THR A 118 -3.95 4.12 -3.62
C THR A 118 -3.55 4.71 -2.28
N THR A 119 -2.57 4.12 -1.62
CA THR A 119 -2.03 4.61 -0.35
C THR A 119 -0.56 4.98 -0.46
N LYS A 120 -0.04 5.71 0.54
CA LYS A 120 1.41 5.86 0.69
C LYS A 120 2.03 4.49 0.93
N ALA A 121 3.17 4.23 0.31
CA ALA A 121 3.82 2.92 0.36
C ALA A 121 3.98 2.25 1.75
N PRO A 122 4.29 2.97 2.86
CA PRO A 122 4.48 2.36 4.17
C PRO A 122 3.17 2.11 4.93
N VAL A 123 2.01 2.47 4.38
CA VAL A 123 0.72 2.17 5.01
C VAL A 123 0.55 0.65 5.10
N HIS A 124 0.16 0.18 6.29
CA HIS A 124 -0.13 -1.23 6.53
C HIS A 124 -1.49 -1.60 5.92
N ASP A 125 -1.60 -2.81 5.40
CA ASP A 125 -2.80 -3.28 4.70
C ASP A 125 -4.06 -3.24 5.61
N THR A 126 -3.92 -3.65 6.88
CA THR A 126 -4.97 -3.49 7.91
C THR A 126 -5.50 -2.07 8.07
N LYS A 127 -4.73 -1.04 7.70
CA LYS A 127 -5.14 0.37 7.77
C LYS A 127 -5.81 0.85 6.48
N ALA A 128 -5.62 0.16 5.36
CA ALA A 128 -6.27 0.47 4.10
C ALA A 128 -7.70 -0.13 4.04
N LEU A 129 -7.91 -1.32 4.60
CA LEU A 129 -9.16 -2.07 4.46
C LEU A 129 -10.43 -1.28 4.84
N PRO A 130 -10.51 -0.56 5.98
CA PRO A 130 -11.74 0.16 6.33
C PRO A 130 -12.14 1.21 5.28
N GLY A 131 -11.16 1.91 4.71
CA GLY A 131 -11.41 2.88 3.64
C GLY A 131 -11.87 2.23 2.33
N ILE A 132 -11.33 1.05 2.01
CA ILE A 132 -11.76 0.25 0.84
C ILE A 132 -13.22 -0.18 1.02
N LEU A 133 -13.58 -0.68 2.21
CA LEU A 133 -14.96 -1.11 2.50
C LEU A 133 -15.95 0.06 2.46
N THR A 134 -15.58 1.22 3.01
CA THR A 134 -16.40 2.45 2.91
C THR A 134 -16.60 2.85 1.45
N SER A 135 -15.52 2.85 0.65
CA SER A 135 -15.59 3.15 -0.80
C SER A 135 -16.51 2.18 -1.55
N LEU A 136 -16.49 0.89 -1.20
CA LEU A 136 -17.38 -0.11 -1.78
C LEU A 136 -18.84 0.12 -1.34
N GLU A 137 -19.06 0.44 -0.07
CA GLU A 137 -20.39 0.75 0.49
C GLU A 137 -21.03 1.95 -0.19
N ASP A 138 -20.30 3.04 -0.33
CA ASP A 138 -20.75 4.28 -0.99
C ASP A 138 -21.22 4.04 -2.44
N ARG A 139 -20.69 2.98 -3.08
CA ARG A 139 -21.02 2.60 -4.45
C ARG A 139 -22.01 1.42 -4.53
N ASN A 140 -22.53 0.94 -3.41
CA ASN A 140 -23.37 -0.26 -3.30
C ASN A 140 -22.72 -1.53 -3.87
N LEU A 141 -21.41 -1.68 -3.63
CA LEU A 141 -20.58 -2.80 -4.10
C LEU A 141 -20.04 -3.67 -2.95
N LEU A 142 -20.59 -3.54 -1.74
CA LEU A 142 -20.23 -4.43 -0.63
C LEU A 142 -20.67 -5.87 -0.92
N SER A 143 -19.72 -6.79 -0.73
CA SER A 143 -19.98 -8.23 -0.78
C SER A 143 -20.37 -8.75 0.61
N LYS A 144 -21.15 -9.83 0.66
CA LYS A 144 -21.48 -10.52 1.93
C LYS A 144 -20.22 -11.06 2.61
N GLU A 145 -19.29 -11.57 1.80
CA GLU A 145 -18.00 -12.06 2.23
C GLU A 145 -16.89 -11.35 1.48
N HIS A 146 -15.80 -11.02 2.17
CA HIS A 146 -14.67 -10.33 1.57
C HIS A 146 -13.39 -11.08 1.91
N PHE A 147 -12.78 -11.67 0.87
CA PHE A 147 -11.58 -12.48 0.99
C PHE A 147 -10.34 -11.58 0.99
N VAL A 148 -9.44 -11.80 1.94
CA VAL A 148 -8.24 -10.97 2.11
C VAL A 148 -7.01 -11.79 2.47
N ASP A 149 -5.82 -11.35 2.04
CA ASP A 149 -4.57 -11.90 2.57
C ASP A 149 -4.46 -11.62 4.09
N GLY A 150 -3.70 -12.46 4.78
CA GLY A 150 -3.41 -12.31 6.21
C GLY A 150 -2.76 -10.97 6.58
N GLY A 151 -2.19 -10.22 5.63
CA GLY A 151 -1.75 -8.84 5.84
C GLY A 151 -2.88 -7.85 6.18
N TYR A 152 -4.11 -8.10 5.71
CA TYR A 152 -5.28 -7.26 5.92
C TYR A 152 -6.13 -7.68 7.13
N LEU A 153 -5.80 -8.77 7.82
CA LEU A 153 -6.70 -9.37 8.81
C LEU A 153 -6.15 -9.33 10.24
N SER A 154 -7.01 -8.99 11.18
CA SER A 154 -6.83 -9.21 12.62
C SER A 154 -8.17 -9.55 13.25
N ALA A 155 -8.19 -10.18 14.44
CA ALA A 155 -9.45 -10.49 15.13
C ALA A 155 -10.26 -9.23 15.45
N ALA A 156 -9.58 -8.14 15.84
CA ALA A 156 -10.22 -6.84 16.07
C ALA A 156 -10.86 -6.29 14.79
N LEU A 157 -10.14 -6.36 13.67
CA LEU A 157 -10.66 -5.87 12.38
C LEU A 157 -11.79 -6.75 11.85
N LYS A 158 -11.73 -8.07 12.03
CA LYS A 158 -12.83 -9.01 11.69
C LYS A 158 -14.10 -8.67 12.48
N GLN A 159 -13.98 -8.43 13.79
CA GLN A 159 -15.11 -8.00 14.63
C GLN A 159 -15.65 -6.64 14.20
N GLN A 160 -14.77 -5.67 13.97
CA GLN A 160 -15.13 -4.31 13.57
C GLN A 160 -15.90 -4.31 12.25
N VAL A 161 -15.37 -4.96 11.21
CA VAL A 161 -15.99 -4.98 9.88
C VAL A 161 -17.34 -5.70 9.89
N ALA A 162 -17.47 -6.80 10.64
CA ALA A 162 -18.76 -7.48 10.78
C ALA A 162 -19.81 -6.59 11.46
N ARG A 163 -19.40 -5.75 12.42
CA ARG A 163 -20.32 -4.83 13.13
C ARG A 163 -20.66 -3.58 12.33
N GLU A 164 -19.68 -2.98 11.66
CA GLU A 164 -19.83 -1.69 10.98
C GLU A 164 -20.45 -1.85 9.58
N HIS A 165 -20.05 -2.88 8.84
CA HIS A 165 -20.46 -3.06 7.44
C HIS A 165 -21.31 -4.32 7.20
N GLY A 166 -21.49 -5.19 8.22
CA GLY A 166 -22.19 -6.47 8.04
C GLY A 166 -21.45 -7.48 7.15
N VAL A 167 -20.15 -7.28 6.91
CA VAL A 167 -19.34 -8.10 5.99
C VAL A 167 -18.57 -9.18 6.74
N GLY A 168 -18.62 -10.41 6.24
CA GLY A 168 -17.79 -11.52 6.70
C GLY A 168 -16.38 -11.43 6.12
N LEU A 169 -15.38 -11.05 6.92
CA LEU A 169 -13.98 -11.12 6.48
C LEU A 169 -13.46 -12.56 6.52
N VAL A 170 -12.99 -13.05 5.37
CA VAL A 170 -12.41 -14.38 5.19
C VAL A 170 -10.92 -14.24 4.88
N GLY A 171 -10.07 -14.75 5.76
CA GLY A 171 -8.63 -14.74 5.56
C GLY A 171 -7.87 -15.36 6.73
N PRO A 172 -6.57 -15.61 6.59
CA PRO A 172 -5.80 -16.31 7.61
C PRO A 172 -5.41 -15.35 8.74
N ILE A 173 -5.89 -15.63 9.96
CA ILE A 173 -5.39 -15.01 11.19
C ILE A 173 -4.08 -15.70 11.61
N ARG A 174 -2.97 -15.18 11.09
CA ARG A 174 -1.63 -15.75 11.33
C ARG A 174 -1.34 -15.89 12.83
N ALA A 175 -0.75 -17.03 13.20
CA ALA A 175 -0.16 -17.20 14.52
C ALA A 175 1.01 -16.22 14.67
N ARG A 176 1.04 -15.46 15.77
CA ARG A 176 2.23 -14.65 16.11
C ARG A 176 3.37 -15.58 16.51
N SER A 177 4.14 -15.98 15.53
CA SER A 177 5.38 -16.72 15.70
C SER A 177 6.54 -15.73 15.86
N THR A 178 7.06 -15.60 17.07
CA THR A 178 8.30 -14.83 17.27
C THR A 178 9.48 -15.68 16.79
N ARG A 179 10.57 -15.04 16.36
CA ARG A 179 11.79 -15.78 15.94
C ARG A 179 12.32 -16.70 17.05
N GLN A 180 12.04 -16.36 18.31
CA GLN A 180 12.36 -17.15 19.49
C GLN A 180 11.43 -18.34 19.66
N SER A 181 10.13 -18.16 19.40
CA SER A 181 9.14 -19.24 19.44
C SER A 181 9.42 -20.33 18.38
N ARG A 182 10.08 -19.99 17.26
CA ARG A 182 10.51 -20.95 16.24
C ARG A 182 11.69 -21.83 16.65
N LYS A 183 12.47 -21.44 17.67
CA LYS A 183 13.63 -22.24 18.15
C LYS A 183 13.26 -23.24 19.25
N GLY A 184 11.98 -23.30 19.67
CA GLY A 184 11.48 -24.26 20.67
C GLY A 184 11.98 -24.05 22.10
N THR A 185 12.72 -22.97 22.38
CA THR A 185 13.40 -22.76 23.66
C THR A 185 12.62 -21.91 24.66
N VAL A 186 11.38 -21.52 24.34
CA VAL A 186 10.58 -20.61 25.18
C VAL A 186 9.14 -21.10 25.31
N PHE A 187 8.61 -21.19 26.53
CA PHE A 187 7.18 -21.44 26.76
C PHE A 187 6.31 -20.46 25.97
N HIS A 188 5.42 -21.00 25.15
CA HIS A 188 4.47 -20.23 24.36
C HIS A 188 3.30 -19.74 25.21
N ARG A 189 2.54 -18.77 24.71
CA ARG A 189 1.36 -18.22 25.40
C ARG A 189 0.33 -19.31 25.70
N GLU A 190 0.20 -20.28 24.81
CA GLU A 190 -0.72 -21.41 24.90
C GLU A 190 -0.42 -22.34 26.09
N ALA A 191 0.78 -22.24 26.69
CA ALA A 191 1.13 -22.96 27.92
C ALA A 191 0.63 -22.26 29.20
N PHE A 192 0.07 -21.05 29.10
CA PHE A 192 -0.45 -20.28 30.22
C PHE A 192 -1.97 -20.33 30.24
N THR A 193 -2.55 -20.60 31.41
CA THR A 193 -4.00 -20.64 31.60
C THR A 193 -4.50 -19.25 31.97
N ILE A 194 -5.49 -18.75 31.24
CA ILE A 194 -6.08 -17.43 31.45
C ILE A 194 -7.40 -17.60 32.20
N ASP A 195 -7.48 -17.04 33.40
CA ASP A 195 -8.73 -16.82 34.12
C ASP A 195 -9.22 -15.39 33.83
N TRP A 196 -10.25 -15.30 32.99
CA TRP A 196 -10.81 -14.02 32.56
C TRP A 196 -11.59 -13.32 33.67
N ASP A 197 -12.25 -14.10 34.53
CA ASP A 197 -13.17 -13.57 35.53
C ASP A 197 -12.38 -13.06 36.74
N ALA A 198 -11.33 -13.79 37.16
CA ALA A 198 -10.38 -13.33 38.17
C ALA A 198 -9.33 -12.34 37.63
N GLN A 199 -9.27 -12.13 36.30
CA GLN A 199 -8.23 -11.35 35.63
C GLN A 199 -6.82 -11.80 36.02
N GLN A 200 -6.57 -13.10 35.93
CA GLN A 200 -5.33 -13.73 36.33
C GLN A 200 -4.82 -14.68 35.26
N VAL A 201 -3.50 -14.86 35.20
CA VAL A 201 -2.84 -15.85 34.35
C VAL A 201 -2.00 -16.77 35.20
N THR A 202 -2.19 -18.07 35.04
CA THR A 202 -1.41 -19.11 35.72
C THR A 202 -0.37 -19.66 34.76
N CYS A 203 0.89 -19.71 35.20
CA CYS A 203 1.99 -20.25 34.40
C CYS A 203 2.06 -21.79 34.51
N PRO A 204 2.84 -22.47 33.64
CA PRO A 204 3.04 -23.93 33.70
C PRO A 204 3.63 -24.46 35.02
N GLN A 205 4.18 -23.58 35.86
CA GLN A 205 4.73 -23.90 37.18
C GLN A 205 3.76 -23.55 38.32
N GLY A 206 2.50 -23.24 38.02
CA GLY A 206 1.45 -22.97 38.99
C GLY A 206 1.49 -21.59 39.63
N LYS A 207 2.44 -20.71 39.26
CA LYS A 207 2.49 -19.32 39.75
C LYS A 207 1.44 -18.47 39.05
N VAL A 208 0.82 -17.56 39.79
CA VAL A 208 -0.23 -16.65 39.29
C VAL A 208 0.36 -15.27 38.99
N SER A 209 -0.14 -14.61 37.95
CA SER A 209 0.25 -13.25 37.59
C SER A 209 -0.09 -12.25 38.71
N ARG A 210 0.79 -11.28 38.95
CA ARG A 210 0.60 -10.22 39.94
C ARG A 210 -0.15 -9.00 39.37
N ARG A 211 -0.03 -8.77 38.06
CA ARG A 211 -0.63 -7.59 37.40
C ARG A 211 -1.38 -8.00 36.15
N TRP A 212 -2.55 -7.41 35.96
CA TRP A 212 -3.34 -7.46 34.74
C TRP A 212 -3.63 -6.03 34.28
N SER A 213 -3.37 -5.73 33.01
CA SER A 213 -3.49 -4.36 32.49
C SER A 213 -3.76 -4.32 30.99
N THR A 214 -4.39 -3.25 30.51
CA THR A 214 -4.65 -2.98 29.09
C THR A 214 -3.96 -1.67 28.69
N PRO A 215 -2.62 -1.66 28.59
CA PRO A 215 -1.90 -0.42 28.30
C PRO A 215 -2.27 0.08 26.90
N PRO A 216 -2.59 1.39 26.72
CA PRO A 216 -2.99 1.94 25.42
C PRO A 216 -1.96 1.69 24.30
N SER A 217 -0.66 1.66 24.63
CA SER A 217 0.42 1.38 23.69
C SER A 217 0.41 -0.04 23.12
N LEU A 218 -0.26 -0.98 23.79
CA LEU A 218 -0.46 -2.35 23.31
C LEU A 218 -1.89 -2.62 22.90
N ALA A 219 -2.77 -1.62 22.80
CA ALA A 219 -4.16 -1.86 22.41
C ALA A 219 -4.25 -2.65 21.09
N PRO A 220 -5.15 -3.65 20.99
CA PRO A 220 -6.18 -4.02 21.97
C PRO A 220 -5.74 -5.06 23.02
N TYR A 221 -4.45 -5.35 23.17
CA TYR A 221 -3.97 -6.46 23.99
C TYR A 221 -4.04 -6.20 25.50
N VAL A 222 -4.37 -7.25 26.23
CA VAL A 222 -4.15 -7.38 27.68
C VAL A 222 -2.70 -7.81 27.90
N ASN A 223 -2.09 -7.30 28.96
CA ASN A 223 -0.76 -7.66 29.42
C ASN A 223 -0.81 -8.12 30.89
N ALA A 224 -0.43 -9.37 31.12
CA ALA A 224 -0.27 -9.96 32.44
C ALA A 224 1.22 -10.07 32.82
N GLU A 225 1.57 -9.68 34.04
CA GLU A 225 2.95 -9.68 34.54
C GLU A 225 3.07 -10.55 35.79
N PHE A 226 4.12 -11.39 35.83
CA PHE A 226 4.43 -12.26 36.96
C PHE A 226 5.36 -11.53 37.95
N ALA A 227 5.39 -12.01 39.21
CA ALA A 227 6.31 -11.47 40.19
C ALA A 227 7.78 -11.80 39.81
N PRO A 228 8.71 -10.81 39.88
CA PRO A 228 10.13 -11.07 39.63
C PRO A 228 10.72 -12.13 40.58
N ASP A 229 10.29 -12.17 41.83
CA ASP A 229 10.80 -13.15 42.82
C ASP A 229 10.45 -14.58 42.44
N ASP A 230 9.19 -14.83 42.08
CA ASP A 230 8.73 -16.13 41.58
C ASP A 230 9.51 -16.55 40.32
N CYS A 231 9.76 -15.61 39.41
CA CYS A 231 10.50 -15.89 38.18
C CYS A 231 11.99 -16.12 38.44
N ARG A 232 12.61 -15.38 39.37
CA ARG A 232 14.05 -15.50 39.71
C ARG A 232 14.37 -16.85 40.33
N GLN A 233 13.47 -17.39 41.15
CA GLN A 233 13.62 -18.69 41.82
C GLN A 233 13.11 -19.87 40.96
N CYS A 234 12.54 -19.60 39.78
CA CYS A 234 11.94 -20.63 38.95
C CYS A 234 13.00 -21.50 38.24
N PRO A 235 12.96 -22.84 38.38
CA PRO A 235 13.96 -23.74 37.77
C PRO A 235 13.95 -23.70 36.24
N VAL A 236 12.82 -23.33 35.63
CA VAL A 236 12.66 -23.24 34.17
C VAL A 236 12.74 -21.80 33.64
N LYS A 237 13.26 -20.84 34.44
CA LYS A 237 13.34 -19.42 34.05
C LYS A 237 14.04 -19.24 32.70
N THR A 238 15.17 -19.90 32.50
CA THR A 238 15.98 -19.78 31.27
C THR A 238 15.21 -20.21 30.01
N ALA A 239 14.30 -21.17 30.15
CA ALA A 239 13.37 -21.63 29.11
C ALA A 239 12.03 -20.88 29.10
N CYS A 240 11.81 -19.91 30.00
CA CYS A 240 10.56 -19.16 30.12
C CYS A 240 10.74 -17.68 29.75
N THR A 241 11.73 -16.99 30.29
CA THR A 241 11.99 -15.58 30.01
C THR A 241 13.45 -15.19 30.27
N ARG A 242 13.95 -14.20 29.51
CA ARG A 242 15.30 -13.63 29.71
C ARG A 242 15.28 -12.39 30.61
N THR A 243 14.10 -11.82 30.86
CA THR A 243 13.89 -10.68 31.75
C THR A 243 13.73 -11.12 33.20
N ASP A 244 13.66 -10.17 34.13
CA ASP A 244 13.48 -10.45 35.55
C ASP A 244 12.13 -11.10 35.88
N ALA A 245 11.10 -10.77 35.09
CA ALA A 245 9.77 -11.34 35.19
C ALA A 245 9.20 -11.67 33.81
N ARG A 246 8.41 -12.75 33.73
CA ARG A 246 7.66 -13.09 32.52
C ARG A 246 6.51 -12.10 32.35
N LYS A 247 6.29 -11.68 31.10
CA LYS A 247 5.11 -10.93 30.67
C LYS A 247 4.40 -11.72 29.58
N VAL A 248 3.08 -11.80 29.64
CA VAL A 248 2.26 -12.51 28.66
C VAL A 248 1.21 -11.54 28.15
N SER A 249 1.21 -11.33 26.83
CA SER A 249 0.22 -10.47 26.17
C SER A 249 -0.74 -11.30 25.33
N PHE A 250 -2.03 -11.00 25.42
CA PHE A 250 -3.11 -11.74 24.75
C PHE A 250 -4.28 -10.81 24.40
N LEU A 251 -5.14 -11.24 23.50
CA LEU A 251 -6.35 -10.48 23.15
C LEU A 251 -7.38 -10.55 24.29
N PRO A 252 -8.27 -9.56 24.45
CA PRO A 252 -9.43 -9.64 25.35
C PRO A 252 -10.34 -10.84 25.01
N ARG A 253 -11.19 -11.26 25.95
CA ARG A 253 -11.97 -12.52 25.89
C ARG A 253 -12.72 -12.71 24.57
N ASP A 254 -13.41 -11.68 24.11
CA ASP A 254 -14.20 -11.67 22.88
C ASP A 254 -13.31 -11.80 21.62
N LEU A 255 -12.25 -10.99 21.52
CA LEU A 255 -11.30 -11.06 20.40
C LEU A 255 -10.47 -12.34 20.42
N HIS A 256 -10.20 -12.89 21.60
CA HIS A 256 -9.53 -14.18 21.78
C HIS A 256 -10.40 -15.32 21.25
N ALA A 257 -11.70 -15.32 21.54
CA ALA A 257 -12.64 -16.30 21.01
C ALA A 257 -12.68 -16.26 19.48
N ILE A 258 -12.82 -15.07 18.88
CA ILE A 258 -12.80 -14.87 17.41
C ILE A 258 -11.50 -15.40 16.79
N GLN A 259 -10.37 -15.13 17.43
CA GLN A 259 -9.07 -15.62 16.96
C GLN A 259 -9.00 -17.15 17.01
N SER A 260 -9.44 -17.77 18.11
CA SER A 260 -9.42 -19.22 18.29
C SER A 260 -10.33 -19.92 17.28
N GLU A 261 -11.57 -19.45 17.16
CA GLU A 261 -12.56 -19.95 16.19
C GLU A 261 -12.02 -19.84 14.76
N SER A 262 -11.56 -18.65 14.35
CA SER A 262 -11.02 -18.44 13.01
C SER A 262 -9.82 -19.33 12.71
N ARG A 263 -9.00 -19.67 13.72
CA ARG A 263 -7.86 -20.59 13.55
C ARG A 263 -8.30 -22.04 13.46
N ALA A 264 -9.34 -22.44 14.18
CA ALA A 264 -9.94 -23.77 14.07
C ALA A 264 -10.57 -23.96 12.69
N GLU A 265 -11.33 -22.98 12.21
CA GLU A 265 -11.90 -22.94 10.86
C GLU A 265 -10.80 -23.08 9.79
N GLN A 266 -9.68 -22.37 9.92
CA GLN A 266 -8.55 -22.45 8.98
C GLN A 266 -7.94 -23.85 8.81
N GLN A 267 -8.21 -24.79 9.73
CA GLN A 267 -7.74 -26.17 9.60
C GLN A 267 -8.72 -27.07 8.84
N THR A 268 -9.94 -26.61 8.56
CA THR A 268 -10.94 -27.42 7.86
C THR A 268 -10.74 -27.39 6.35
N GLN A 269 -11.06 -28.50 5.69
CA GLN A 269 -10.98 -28.59 4.24
C GLN A 269 -11.94 -27.61 3.56
N GLU A 270 -13.12 -27.40 4.14
CA GLU A 270 -14.11 -26.44 3.65
C GLU A 270 -13.54 -25.02 3.60
N TRP A 271 -12.88 -24.59 4.68
CA TRP A 271 -12.27 -23.25 4.72
C TRP A 271 -11.15 -23.12 3.67
N LEU A 272 -10.30 -24.15 3.54
CA LEU A 272 -9.21 -24.16 2.55
C LEU A 272 -9.75 -24.08 1.11
N SER A 273 -10.79 -24.84 0.80
CA SER A 273 -11.44 -24.81 -0.52
C SER A 273 -12.06 -23.45 -0.82
N ARG A 274 -12.70 -22.80 0.17
CA ARG A 274 -13.26 -21.46 0.00
C ARG A 274 -12.17 -20.40 -0.15
N TYR A 275 -11.11 -20.48 0.65
CA TYR A 275 -10.01 -19.51 0.60
C TYR A 275 -9.15 -19.64 -0.67
N ALA A 276 -9.18 -20.80 -1.35
CA ALA A 276 -8.49 -21.00 -2.63
C ALA A 276 -8.93 -20.01 -3.72
N LEU A 277 -10.14 -19.43 -3.63
CA LEU A 277 -10.61 -18.38 -4.53
C LEU A 277 -9.67 -17.15 -4.54
N LEU A 278 -8.97 -16.88 -3.44
CA LEU A 278 -8.01 -15.77 -3.37
C LEU A 278 -6.83 -15.97 -4.33
N ALA A 279 -6.56 -17.18 -4.83
CA ALA A 279 -5.49 -17.39 -5.81
C ALA A 279 -5.68 -16.54 -7.08
N ALA A 280 -6.92 -16.17 -7.41
CA ALA A 280 -7.22 -15.27 -8.53
C ALA A 280 -6.53 -13.89 -8.40
N ILE A 281 -6.44 -13.33 -7.18
CA ILE A 281 -5.88 -11.99 -6.99
C ILE A 281 -4.38 -11.93 -7.34
N GLU A 282 -3.65 -13.03 -7.20
CA GLU A 282 -2.24 -13.10 -7.60
C GLU A 282 -2.09 -12.98 -9.12
N SER A 283 -3.06 -13.50 -9.88
CA SER A 283 -3.14 -13.29 -11.34
C SER A 283 -3.38 -11.81 -11.65
N THR A 284 -4.31 -11.17 -10.94
CA THR A 284 -4.59 -9.73 -11.08
C THR A 284 -3.37 -8.87 -10.80
N ILE A 285 -2.63 -9.18 -9.72
CA ILE A 285 -1.37 -8.49 -9.40
C ILE A 285 -0.35 -8.70 -10.53
N SER A 286 -0.27 -9.90 -11.10
CA SER A 286 0.61 -10.19 -12.24
C SER A 286 0.21 -9.40 -13.49
N GLU A 287 -1.06 -9.30 -13.83
CA GLU A 287 -1.55 -8.50 -14.97
C GLU A 287 -1.19 -7.02 -14.80
N PHE A 288 -1.39 -6.46 -13.61
CA PHE A 288 -0.98 -5.09 -13.31
C PHE A 288 0.53 -4.91 -13.50
N VAL A 289 1.32 -5.78 -12.88
CA VAL A 289 2.78 -5.63 -12.82
C VAL A 289 3.44 -5.93 -14.16
N ASN A 290 3.14 -7.08 -14.74
CA ASN A 290 3.80 -7.62 -15.93
C ASN A 290 3.08 -7.20 -17.22
N GLY A 291 1.74 -7.15 -17.22
CA GLY A 291 0.95 -6.73 -18.40
C GLY A 291 0.98 -5.22 -18.61
N HIS A 292 0.82 -4.44 -17.54
CA HIS A 292 0.68 -2.97 -17.65
C HIS A 292 1.83 -2.15 -17.03
N GLY A 293 2.89 -2.81 -16.52
CA GLY A 293 4.09 -2.12 -16.03
C GLY A 293 3.88 -1.29 -14.76
N MET A 294 2.94 -1.70 -13.90
CA MET A 294 2.48 -0.93 -12.72
C MET A 294 3.58 -0.58 -11.70
N ARG A 295 4.76 -1.24 -11.77
CA ARG A 295 5.92 -0.90 -10.94
C ARG A 295 6.51 0.48 -11.23
N GLN A 296 6.09 1.15 -12.30
CA GLN A 296 6.55 2.49 -12.66
C GLN A 296 5.38 3.48 -12.65
N CYS A 297 5.47 4.50 -11.81
CA CYS A 297 4.58 5.66 -11.86
C CYS A 297 5.04 6.59 -12.98
N ARG A 298 4.20 6.83 -13.98
CA ARG A 298 4.46 7.77 -15.08
C ARG A 298 4.32 9.22 -14.62
N TYR A 299 3.49 9.44 -13.61
CA TYR A 299 3.22 10.74 -13.03
C TYR A 299 3.72 10.82 -11.59
N ARG A 300 3.93 12.05 -11.13
CA ARG A 300 4.27 12.39 -9.74
C ARG A 300 3.00 12.76 -9.00
N SER A 301 2.98 12.60 -7.67
CA SER A 301 1.83 12.72 -6.76
C SER A 301 1.00 11.45 -6.61
N GLN A 302 0.44 11.25 -5.41
CA GLN A 302 -0.45 10.14 -5.10
C GLN A 302 -1.72 10.16 -5.97
N ASP A 303 -2.31 11.33 -6.21
CA ASP A 303 -3.56 11.45 -6.96
C ASP A 303 -3.37 11.07 -8.43
N LYS A 304 -2.28 11.52 -9.06
CA LYS A 304 -1.97 11.14 -10.45
C LYS A 304 -1.53 9.68 -10.56
N ALA A 305 -0.83 9.17 -9.54
CA ALA A 305 -0.56 7.74 -9.45
C ALA A 305 -1.89 6.98 -9.40
N HIS A 306 -2.83 7.37 -8.54
CA HIS A 306 -4.17 6.78 -8.43
C HIS A 306 -4.92 6.74 -9.76
N VAL A 307 -4.95 7.84 -10.51
CA VAL A 307 -5.55 7.86 -11.86
C VAL A 307 -4.91 6.81 -12.78
N GLN A 308 -3.58 6.70 -12.77
CA GLN A 308 -2.90 5.64 -13.54
C GLN A 308 -3.37 4.24 -13.10
N GLN A 309 -3.54 4.00 -11.80
CA GLN A 309 -3.96 2.70 -11.27
C GLN A 309 -5.38 2.35 -11.68
N VAL A 310 -6.29 3.32 -11.63
CA VAL A 310 -7.69 3.16 -12.07
C VAL A 310 -7.75 2.87 -13.57
N LEU A 311 -7.01 3.61 -14.40
CA LEU A 311 -6.96 3.35 -15.85
C LEU A 311 -6.39 1.97 -16.17
N THR A 312 -5.40 1.50 -15.43
CA THR A 312 -4.89 0.13 -15.55
C THR A 312 -5.97 -0.89 -15.18
N ALA A 313 -6.72 -0.69 -14.09
CA ALA A 313 -7.81 -1.59 -13.72
C ALA A 313 -8.93 -1.64 -14.76
N ILE A 314 -9.27 -0.50 -15.37
CA ILE A 314 -10.23 -0.45 -16.47
C ILE A 314 -9.73 -1.28 -17.67
N ALA A 315 -8.46 -1.15 -18.05
CA ALA A 315 -7.88 -1.93 -19.13
C ALA A 315 -7.96 -3.45 -18.84
N VAL A 316 -7.56 -3.87 -17.63
CA VAL A 316 -7.67 -5.28 -17.19
C VAL A 316 -9.12 -5.77 -17.24
N ASN A 317 -10.07 -4.98 -16.74
CA ASN A 317 -11.49 -5.35 -16.80
C ASN A 317 -11.97 -5.53 -18.25
N LEU A 318 -11.61 -4.63 -19.16
CA LEU A 318 -11.98 -4.73 -20.58
C LEU A 318 -11.40 -6.00 -21.23
N GLU A 319 -10.12 -6.29 -20.98
CA GLU A 319 -9.45 -7.49 -21.48
C GLU A 319 -10.12 -8.78 -20.96
N ARG A 320 -10.45 -8.82 -19.66
CA ARG A 320 -11.15 -9.97 -19.06
C ARG A 320 -12.56 -10.16 -19.60
N ILE A 321 -13.31 -9.07 -19.75
CA ILE A 321 -14.68 -9.12 -20.29
C ILE A 321 -14.65 -9.59 -21.75
N ASP A 322 -13.72 -9.08 -22.58
CA ASP A 322 -13.59 -9.46 -23.98
C ASP A 322 -13.39 -10.98 -24.16
N VAL A 323 -12.55 -11.60 -23.31
CA VAL A 323 -12.33 -13.06 -23.31
C VAL A 323 -13.60 -13.86 -22.95
N HIS A 324 -14.50 -13.30 -22.16
CA HIS A 324 -15.74 -13.95 -21.74
C HIS A 324 -16.93 -13.68 -22.66
N LEU A 325 -16.81 -12.70 -23.57
CA LEU A 325 -17.83 -12.46 -24.57
C LEU A 325 -17.78 -13.56 -25.65
N PRO A 326 -18.94 -14.01 -26.17
CA PRO A 326 -18.94 -14.91 -27.31
C PRO A 326 -18.21 -14.23 -28.48
N PRO A 327 -17.49 -15.00 -29.33
CA PRO A 327 -16.78 -14.43 -30.46
C PRO A 327 -17.74 -13.60 -31.30
N THR A 328 -17.42 -12.33 -31.46
CA THR A 328 -18.23 -11.45 -32.30
C THR A 328 -18.19 -12.02 -33.72
N PRO A 329 -19.34 -12.28 -34.38
CA PRO A 329 -19.32 -12.70 -35.77
C PRO A 329 -18.49 -11.69 -36.56
N ALA A 330 -17.54 -12.19 -37.36
CA ALA A 330 -16.61 -11.36 -38.12
C ALA A 330 -17.40 -10.22 -38.77
N ARG A 331 -17.03 -8.96 -38.46
CA ARG A 331 -17.67 -7.79 -39.02
C ARG A 331 -17.54 -7.90 -40.53
N GLN A 332 -18.62 -8.29 -41.21
CA GLN A 332 -18.63 -8.28 -42.66
C GLN A 332 -18.37 -6.83 -43.07
N PRO A 333 -17.35 -6.55 -43.89
CA PRO A 333 -17.22 -5.21 -44.45
C PRO A 333 -18.57 -4.89 -45.10
N PRO A 334 -19.14 -3.70 -44.85
CA PRO A 334 -20.38 -3.32 -45.49
C PRO A 334 -20.23 -3.55 -46.98
N GLU A 335 -21.16 -4.30 -47.59
CA GLU A 335 -21.16 -4.46 -49.04
C GLU A 335 -21.03 -3.06 -49.66
N PRO A 336 -20.12 -2.85 -50.62
CA PRO A 336 -20.00 -1.56 -51.26
C PRO A 336 -21.36 -1.21 -51.82
N ASN A 337 -22.02 -0.20 -51.22
CA ASN A 337 -23.29 0.32 -51.68
C ASN A 337 -23.19 0.49 -53.21
N ARG A 338 -23.92 -0.34 -53.96
CA ARG A 338 -24.19 -0.05 -55.37
C ARG A 338 -24.97 1.26 -55.38
N ALA A 339 -24.25 2.36 -55.54
CA ALA A 339 -24.86 3.66 -55.70
C ALA A 339 -25.92 3.57 -56.82
N PRO A 340 -27.15 4.06 -56.58
CA PRO A 340 -28.11 4.15 -57.66
C PRO A 340 -27.53 5.08 -58.74
N ARG A 341 -27.50 4.61 -59.99
CA ARG A 341 -27.05 5.43 -61.13
C ARG A 341 -27.89 6.70 -61.19
N LEU A 342 -27.27 7.85 -60.92
CA LEU A 342 -27.86 9.16 -61.17
C LEU A 342 -28.15 9.31 -62.69
N PRO A 343 -29.29 9.89 -63.08
CA PRO A 343 -29.58 10.13 -64.50
C PRO A 343 -28.62 11.19 -65.05
N ARG A 344 -28.01 10.90 -66.21
CA ARG A 344 -27.16 11.82 -66.96
C ARG A 344 -27.96 13.07 -67.32
N LEU A 345 -27.51 14.24 -66.85
CA LEU A 345 -27.91 15.54 -67.38
C LEU A 345 -27.44 15.64 -68.84
N ALA A 346 -28.38 15.95 -69.74
CA ALA A 346 -28.12 16.15 -71.16
C ALA A 346 -27.28 17.40 -71.41
N ALA A 347 -26.32 17.27 -72.33
CA ALA A 347 -25.41 18.32 -72.74
C ALA A 347 -26.11 19.40 -73.58
N HIS A 348 -25.78 20.68 -73.32
CA HIS A 348 -26.03 21.77 -74.27
C HIS A 348 -24.85 21.91 -75.27
N PRO A 349 -25.11 22.29 -76.54
CA PRO A 349 -24.11 22.28 -77.61
C PRO A 349 -23.24 23.56 -77.63
N PRO A 350 -22.10 23.55 -78.34
CA PRO A 350 -21.10 24.61 -78.29
C PRO A 350 -21.34 25.70 -79.34
N ALA A 351 -20.95 26.94 -79.04
CA ALA A 351 -20.81 28.01 -80.02
C ALA A 351 -19.32 28.30 -80.30
N LEU A 352 -19.00 28.42 -81.58
CA LEU A 352 -17.67 28.51 -82.17
C LEU A 352 -17.02 29.92 -82.05
N VAL A 353 -15.72 29.91 -81.72
CA VAL A 353 -14.56 30.54 -82.40
C VAL A 353 -14.53 32.08 -82.60
N LEU A 354 -13.47 32.72 -82.07
CA LEU A 354 -12.42 33.36 -82.89
C LEU A 354 -11.21 33.82 -82.04
N ALA A 355 -10.03 33.40 -82.48
CA ALA A 355 -8.72 33.73 -81.92
C ALA A 355 -8.24 35.10 -82.39
N ARG A 356 -7.55 35.85 -81.52
CA ARG A 356 -6.44 36.74 -81.90
C ARG A 356 -5.35 36.73 -80.84
N ARG A 357 -4.16 36.28 -81.25
CA ARG A 357 -2.88 36.43 -80.53
C ARG A 357 -2.28 37.79 -80.84
N HIS A 358 -1.70 38.46 -79.85
CA HIS A 358 -0.42 39.18 -80.04
C HIS A 358 0.34 39.33 -78.70
N PRO A 359 1.67 39.11 -78.66
CA PRO A 359 2.58 39.36 -77.53
C PRO A 359 3.14 40.81 -77.63
N PRO A 360 4.06 41.37 -76.79
CA PRO A 360 5.20 40.78 -76.04
C PRO A 360 5.34 41.37 -74.60
N ARG A 361 6.39 41.25 -73.77
CA ARG A 361 7.84 41.41 -73.96
C ARG A 361 8.57 41.04 -72.63
N ARG A 362 9.81 40.58 -72.75
CA ARG A 362 10.77 40.33 -71.65
C ARG A 362 11.53 41.63 -71.26
N LEU A 363 12.09 41.57 -70.05
CA LEU A 363 13.26 42.29 -69.48
C LEU A 363 13.05 43.70 -68.90
N SER A 364 13.17 43.78 -67.58
CA SER A 364 14.26 44.47 -66.85
C SER A 364 14.52 43.70 -65.57
#